data_AF-A0A968XRE2-F1
#
_entry.id   AF-A0A968XRE2-F1
#
_cell.length_a   1.000
_cell.length_b   1.000
_cell.length_c   1.000
_cell.angle_alpha   90.00
_cell.angle_beta   90.00
_cell.angle_gamma   90.00
#
_symmetry.space_group_name_H-M   'P 1'
#
loop_
_entity.id
_entity.type
_entity.pdbx_description
1 polymer ?
#
loop_
_entity_poly.entity_id
_entity_poly.type
_entity_poly.pdbx_seq_one_letter_code
_entity_poly.pdbx_strand_id
1 'polypeptide(L)'
;MTDDEARELIKGYLASVSYSDAQVGRILAALEKSGEADNTIVILWGDHGYHLTEHGLWRKNTIYHVANRIPLLIHAPGKSPGVCARLVESIDLYPTLLALTGVAADGLRLDGRSLIPLLEKPDAEWPHPAFIHANKTTAWSRTNTATPSPTTAPKNSSTSTPTRTSGTTSPPIPPTPPG
;
A
#
# COMPACT_ATOMS: atom_id res chain seq x y z
N MET A 1 14.92 1.65 12.09
CA MET A 1 14.11 2.78 12.53
C MET A 1 14.15 2.79 14.05
N THR A 2 14.64 3.87 14.63
CA THR A 2 14.59 4.10 16.08
C THR A 2 13.18 4.54 16.50
N ASP A 3 12.89 4.48 17.80
CA ASP A 3 11.60 4.95 18.33
C ASP A 3 11.37 6.43 18.05
N ASP A 4 12.42 7.24 18.09
CA ASP A 4 12.33 8.69 17.81
C ASP A 4 12.08 8.95 16.32
N GLU A 5 12.75 8.22 15.42
CA GLU A 5 12.47 8.28 13.99
C GLU A 5 11.01 7.88 13.70
N ALA A 6 10.51 6.82 14.35
CA ALA A 6 9.13 6.37 14.20
C ALA A 6 8.13 7.46 14.64
N ARG A 7 8.36 8.08 15.81
CA ARG A 7 7.51 9.15 16.33
C ARG A 7 7.46 10.35 15.38
N GLU A 8 8.60 10.76 14.82
CA GLU A 8 8.64 11.87 13.86
C GLU A 8 7.89 11.55 12.56
N LEU A 9 8.03 10.34 12.04
CA LEU A 9 7.27 9.91 10.85
C LEU A 9 5.76 9.84 11.12
N ILE A 10 5.36 9.35 12.30
CA ILE A 10 3.94 9.32 12.72
C ILE A 10 3.39 10.75 12.83
N LYS A 11 4.12 11.68 13.43
CA LYS A 11 3.73 13.11 13.48
C LYS A 11 3.54 13.67 12.07
N GLY A 12 4.46 13.37 11.15
CA GLY A 12 4.35 13.79 9.75
C GLY A 12 3.09 13.22 9.06
N TYR A 13 2.78 11.93 9.28
CA TYR A 13 1.56 11.32 8.77
C TYR A 13 0.30 11.99 9.31
N LEU A 14 0.23 12.21 10.62
CA LEU A 14 -0.92 12.87 11.26
C LEU A 14 -1.06 14.33 10.82
N ALA A 15 0.04 15.05 10.64
CA ALA A 15 0.03 16.40 10.08
C ALA A 15 -0.52 16.41 8.65
N SER A 16 -0.15 15.41 7.83
CA SER A 16 -0.71 15.25 6.48
C SER A 16 -2.22 14.99 6.52
N VAL A 17 -2.71 14.15 7.43
CA VAL A 17 -4.15 13.89 7.60
C VAL A 17 -4.89 15.17 7.97
N SER A 18 -4.40 15.92 8.96
CA SER A 18 -5.00 17.20 9.38
C SER A 18 -5.00 18.24 8.25
N TYR A 19 -3.93 18.30 7.45
CA TYR A 19 -3.88 19.19 6.30
C TYR A 19 -4.90 18.81 5.23
N SER A 20 -5.00 17.52 4.91
CA SER A 20 -5.99 16.98 3.95
C SER A 20 -7.42 17.25 4.41
N ASP A 21 -7.73 17.07 5.69
CA ASP A 21 -9.03 17.40 6.27
C ASP A 21 -9.39 18.88 6.07
N ALA A 22 -8.45 19.79 6.34
CA ALA A 22 -8.64 21.21 6.07
C ALA A 22 -8.88 21.52 4.58
N GLN A 23 -8.24 20.78 3.65
CA GLN A 23 -8.51 20.94 2.21
C GLN A 23 -9.88 20.42 1.80
N VAL A 24 -10.33 19.29 2.36
CA VAL A 24 -11.70 18.78 2.16
C VAL A 24 -12.71 19.82 2.62
N GLY A 25 -12.52 20.42 3.80
CA GLY A 25 -13.38 21.50 4.29
C GLY A 25 -13.48 22.69 3.32
N ARG A 26 -12.39 23.06 2.64
CA ARG A 26 -12.41 24.12 1.62
C ARG A 26 -13.22 23.73 0.38
N ILE A 27 -13.12 22.47 -0.06
CA ILE A 27 -13.90 21.95 -1.19
C ILE A 27 -15.39 21.95 -0.85
N LEU A 28 -15.76 21.44 0.32
CA LEU A 28 -17.15 21.42 0.79
C LEU A 28 -17.71 22.84 0.93
N ALA A 29 -16.94 23.78 1.47
CA ALA A 29 -17.37 25.18 1.55
C ALA A 29 -17.52 25.84 0.16
N ALA A 30 -16.73 25.44 -0.83
CA ALA A 30 -16.89 25.92 -2.20
C ALA A 30 -18.14 25.33 -2.87
N LEU A 31 -18.43 24.05 -2.62
CA LEU A 31 -19.64 23.36 -3.09
C LEU A 31 -20.92 23.97 -2.48
N GLU A 32 -20.90 24.30 -1.20
CA GLU A 32 -21.98 25.03 -0.53
C GLU A 32 -22.24 26.38 -1.22
N LYS A 33 -21.16 27.15 -1.46
CA LYS A 33 -21.24 28.48 -2.09
C LYS A 33 -21.71 28.44 -3.55
N SER A 34 -21.54 27.32 -4.25
CA SER A 34 -22.03 27.21 -5.62
C SER A 34 -23.53 26.97 -5.69
N GLY A 35 -24.19 26.64 -4.57
CA GLY A 35 -25.61 26.30 -4.52
C GLY A 35 -25.92 24.88 -5.00
N GLU A 36 -24.90 24.05 -5.24
CA GLU A 36 -25.07 22.69 -5.80
C GLU A 36 -24.94 21.59 -4.73
N ALA A 37 -24.71 21.96 -3.46
CA ALA A 37 -24.51 21.01 -2.37
C ALA A 37 -25.70 20.03 -2.21
N ASP A 38 -26.93 20.54 -2.29
CA ASP A 38 -28.17 19.75 -2.16
C ASP A 38 -28.41 18.78 -3.33
N ASN A 39 -27.68 18.94 -4.44
CA ASN A 39 -27.77 18.09 -5.63
C ASN A 39 -26.50 17.26 -5.87
N THR A 40 -25.56 17.25 -4.91
CA THR A 40 -24.25 16.62 -5.09
C THR A 40 -24.06 15.42 -4.17
N ILE A 41 -23.67 14.30 -4.76
CA ILE A 41 -23.18 13.12 -4.04
C ILE A 41 -21.71 13.36 -3.68
N VAL A 42 -21.36 13.22 -2.40
CA VAL A 42 -19.98 13.33 -1.92
C VAL A 42 -19.58 12.01 -1.27
N ILE A 43 -18.51 11.39 -1.75
CA ILE A 43 -17.95 10.16 -1.17
C ILE A 43 -16.50 10.44 -0.77
N LEU A 44 -16.19 10.25 0.50
CA LEU A 44 -14.83 10.31 1.03
C LEU A 44 -14.41 8.91 1.45
N TRP A 45 -13.35 8.38 0.83
CA TRP A 45 -12.82 7.06 1.18
C TRP A 45 -11.30 6.99 1.05
N GLY A 46 -10.68 6.02 1.70
CA GLY A 46 -9.25 5.67 1.50
C GLY A 46 -9.11 4.45 0.59
N ASP A 47 -8.09 4.38 -0.26
CA ASP A 47 -7.86 3.19 -1.11
C ASP A 47 -7.30 2.01 -0.30
N HIS A 48 -6.52 2.30 0.73
CA HIS A 48 -5.99 1.34 1.70
C HIS A 48 -5.62 2.06 3.00
N GLY A 49 -5.36 1.28 4.05
CA GLY A 49 -4.75 1.77 5.28
C GLY A 49 -3.21 1.80 5.20
N TYR A 50 -2.56 2.13 6.31
CA TYR A 50 -1.11 2.24 6.37
C TYR A 50 -0.60 1.86 7.77
N HIS A 51 0.34 0.92 7.84
CA HIS A 51 1.05 0.57 9.06
C HIS A 51 2.01 1.69 9.46
N LEU A 52 1.84 2.16 10.68
CA LEU A 52 2.61 3.15 11.39
C LEU A 52 3.34 2.51 12.57
N THR A 53 4.01 1.37 12.33
CA THR A 53 4.70 0.48 13.29
C THR A 53 3.89 -0.67 13.89
N GLU A 54 2.59 -0.77 13.62
CA GLU A 54 1.80 -1.92 14.05
C GLU A 54 2.39 -3.22 13.51
N HIS A 55 2.45 -4.25 14.36
CA HIS A 55 3.09 -5.53 14.06
C HIS A 55 4.58 -5.42 13.64
N GLY A 56 5.26 -4.32 13.95
CA GLY A 56 6.62 -4.04 13.50
C GLY A 56 6.71 -3.80 11.98
N LEU A 57 5.58 -3.47 11.34
CA LEU A 57 5.48 -3.26 9.90
C LEU A 57 5.34 -1.77 9.57
N TRP A 58 5.65 -1.46 8.33
CA TRP A 58 5.46 -0.14 7.73
C TRP A 58 4.85 -0.35 6.33
N ARG A 59 4.08 0.64 5.84
CA ARG A 59 3.34 0.56 4.56
C ARG A 59 2.08 -0.31 4.65
N LYS A 60 1.64 -0.89 3.55
CA LYS A 60 0.26 -1.37 3.34
C LYS A 60 0.14 -2.79 2.80
N ASN A 61 1.26 -3.45 2.54
CA ASN A 61 1.29 -4.70 1.78
C ASN A 61 1.03 -5.93 2.67
N THR A 62 -0.12 -5.95 3.35
CA THR A 62 -0.51 -7.00 4.29
C THR A 62 -2.02 -7.18 4.27
N ILE A 63 -2.50 -8.31 4.78
CA ILE A 63 -3.94 -8.57 4.97
C ILE A 63 -4.48 -8.09 6.33
N TYR A 64 -3.68 -7.40 7.14
CA TYR A 64 -4.13 -6.89 8.44
C TYR A 64 -5.19 -5.80 8.27
N HIS A 65 -6.09 -5.68 9.24
CA HIS A 65 -7.11 -4.62 9.26
C HIS A 65 -6.49 -3.22 9.14
N VAL A 66 -5.34 -2.96 9.78
CA VAL A 66 -4.63 -1.67 9.70
C VAL A 66 -4.33 -1.24 8.26
N ALA A 67 -4.12 -2.20 7.35
CA ALA A 67 -3.83 -1.92 5.94
C ALA A 67 -5.06 -1.94 5.02
N ASN A 68 -6.22 -2.46 5.46
CA ASN A 68 -7.36 -2.72 4.57
C ASN A 68 -8.69 -2.15 5.05
N ARG A 69 -8.84 -1.86 6.35
CA ARG A 69 -10.02 -1.19 6.89
C ARG A 69 -9.85 0.32 6.71
N ILE A 70 -10.53 0.84 5.70
CA ILE A 70 -10.45 2.23 5.25
C ILE A 70 -11.60 3.08 5.82
N PRO A 71 -11.44 4.42 5.91
CA PRO A 71 -12.58 5.29 6.09
C PRO A 71 -13.49 5.23 4.84
N LEU A 72 -14.80 5.26 5.05
CA LEU A 72 -15.80 5.43 3.99
C LEU A 72 -16.96 6.27 4.54
N LEU A 73 -17.16 7.44 3.96
CA LEU A 73 -18.27 8.35 4.25
C LEU A 73 -18.99 8.63 2.93
N ILE A 74 -20.32 8.53 2.95
CA ILE A 74 -21.17 8.80 1.79
C ILE A 74 -22.23 9.83 2.20
N HIS A 75 -22.24 10.96 1.51
CA HIS A 75 -23.34 11.91 1.49
C HIS A 75 -24.03 11.80 0.14
N ALA A 76 -25.35 11.67 0.15
CA ALA A 76 -26.16 11.67 -1.06
C ALA A 76 -27.48 12.43 -0.81
N PRO A 77 -27.98 13.22 -1.77
CA PRO A 77 -29.25 13.91 -1.65
C PRO A 77 -30.39 12.97 -1.26
N GLY A 78 -31.21 13.39 -0.30
CA GLY A 78 -32.38 12.62 0.16
C GLY A 78 -32.06 11.40 1.04
N LYS A 79 -30.80 11.18 1.45
CA LYS A 79 -30.45 10.13 2.42
C LYS A 79 -30.27 10.71 3.82
N SER A 80 -30.67 9.95 4.83
CA SER A 80 -30.56 10.37 6.23
C SER A 80 -29.18 10.08 6.80
N PRO A 81 -28.68 10.92 7.74
CA PRO A 81 -27.44 10.62 8.46
C PRO A 81 -27.54 9.30 9.24
N GLY A 82 -26.45 8.54 9.28
CA GLY A 82 -26.39 7.29 10.03
C GLY A 82 -24.99 6.70 10.10
N VAL A 83 -24.81 5.71 10.97
CA VAL A 83 -23.57 4.93 11.09
C VAL A 83 -23.89 3.47 10.80
N CYS A 84 -23.19 2.89 9.83
CA CYS A 84 -23.34 1.49 9.43
C CYS A 84 -22.12 0.69 9.88
N ALA A 85 -22.36 -0.46 10.53
CA ALA A 85 -21.32 -1.38 11.00
C ALA A 85 -21.17 -2.63 10.10
N ARG A 86 -21.89 -2.70 8.98
CA ARG A 86 -21.81 -3.83 8.03
C ARG A 86 -20.48 -3.81 7.29
N LEU A 87 -19.99 -5.00 6.94
CA LEU A 87 -18.79 -5.14 6.11
C LEU A 87 -19.15 -4.85 4.66
N VAL A 88 -18.45 -3.89 4.08
CA VAL A 88 -18.62 -3.45 2.69
C VAL A 88 -17.24 -3.36 2.03
N GLU A 89 -17.22 -3.37 0.71
CA GLU A 89 -16.00 -3.35 -0.09
C GLU A 89 -15.94 -2.09 -0.96
N SER A 90 -14.75 -1.64 -1.34
CA SER A 90 -14.61 -0.47 -2.23
C SER A 90 -15.24 -0.70 -3.61
N ILE A 91 -15.35 -1.97 -4.05
CA ILE A 91 -16.03 -2.35 -5.30
C ILE A 91 -17.54 -2.11 -5.25
N ASP A 92 -18.12 -1.95 -4.07
CA ASP A 92 -19.55 -1.65 -3.88
C ASP A 92 -19.88 -0.20 -4.25
N LEU A 93 -18.88 0.69 -4.32
CA LEU A 93 -19.08 2.11 -4.62
C LEU A 93 -19.62 2.35 -6.03
N TYR A 94 -19.10 1.63 -7.01
CA TYR A 94 -19.50 1.80 -8.40
C TYR A 94 -20.99 1.47 -8.66
N PRO A 95 -21.52 0.27 -8.30
CA PRO A 95 -22.95 -0.01 -8.43
C PRO A 95 -23.82 0.91 -7.57
N THR A 96 -23.31 1.41 -6.44
CA THR A 96 -24.00 2.42 -5.64
C THR A 96 -24.16 3.73 -6.38
N LEU A 97 -23.11 4.22 -7.03
CA LEU A 97 -23.14 5.45 -7.83
C LEU A 97 -24.08 5.33 -9.02
N LEU A 98 -24.09 4.20 -9.72
CA LEU A 98 -25.05 3.95 -10.81
C LEU A 98 -26.50 4.05 -10.29
N ALA A 99 -26.78 3.41 -9.15
CA ALA A 99 -28.10 3.45 -8.53
C ALA A 99 -28.49 4.88 -8.06
N LEU A 100 -27.57 5.63 -7.46
CA LEU A 100 -27.83 7.01 -7.00
C LEU A 100 -28.02 8.01 -8.15
N THR A 101 -27.36 7.79 -9.28
CA THR A 101 -27.42 8.69 -10.46
C THR A 101 -28.50 8.28 -11.47
N GLY A 102 -29.13 7.12 -11.29
CA GLY A 102 -30.10 6.57 -12.24
C GLY A 102 -29.48 6.09 -13.56
N VAL A 103 -28.15 5.99 -13.65
CA VAL A 103 -27.46 5.49 -14.84
C VAL A 103 -27.60 3.97 -14.90
N ALA A 104 -28.05 3.47 -16.05
CA ALA A 104 -28.21 2.03 -16.26
C ALA A 104 -26.86 1.30 -16.27
N ALA A 105 -26.81 0.11 -15.67
CA ALA A 105 -25.64 -0.76 -15.65
C ALA A 105 -25.62 -1.75 -16.83
N ASP A 106 -26.26 -1.40 -17.95
CA ASP A 106 -26.55 -2.34 -19.04
C ASP A 106 -25.28 -2.95 -19.63
N GLY A 107 -25.25 -4.29 -19.72
CA GLY A 107 -24.12 -5.03 -20.27
C GLY A 107 -22.89 -5.10 -19.36
N LEU A 108 -22.92 -4.50 -18.17
CA LEU A 108 -21.82 -4.57 -17.20
C LEU A 108 -21.98 -5.77 -16.28
N ARG A 109 -20.88 -6.49 -16.08
CA ARG A 109 -20.75 -7.48 -15.01
C ARG A 109 -20.04 -6.83 -13.84
N LEU A 110 -20.77 -6.58 -12.74
CA LEU A 110 -20.24 -5.97 -11.53
C LEU A 110 -20.11 -7.02 -10.43
N ASP A 111 -18.94 -7.08 -9.79
CA ASP A 111 -18.71 -7.98 -8.66
C ASP A 111 -19.15 -7.34 -7.32
N GLY A 112 -19.20 -6.01 -7.25
CA GLY A 112 -19.70 -5.26 -6.11
C GLY A 112 -21.23 -5.21 -6.05
N ARG A 113 -21.75 -4.77 -4.90
CA ARG A 113 -23.18 -4.70 -4.59
C ARG A 113 -23.56 -3.28 -4.20
N SER A 114 -24.71 -2.81 -4.65
CA SER A 114 -25.16 -1.45 -4.31
C SER A 114 -25.42 -1.31 -2.81
N LEU A 115 -24.89 -0.25 -2.22
CA LEU A 115 -25.03 0.11 -0.81
C LEU A 115 -26.34 0.84 -0.50
N ILE A 116 -27.22 1.05 -1.50
CA ILE A 116 -28.52 1.73 -1.32
C ILE A 116 -29.31 1.19 -0.12
N PRO A 117 -29.46 -0.14 0.10
CA PRO A 117 -30.18 -0.65 1.27
C PRO A 117 -29.57 -0.18 2.59
N LEU A 118 -28.24 -0.06 2.67
CA LEU A 118 -27.53 0.40 3.86
C LEU A 118 -27.58 1.92 4.02
N LEU A 119 -27.68 2.68 2.92
CA LEU A 119 -27.89 4.13 2.95
C LEU A 119 -29.31 4.50 3.41
N GLU A 120 -30.29 3.63 3.19
CA GLU A 120 -31.67 3.80 3.64
C GLU A 120 -31.87 3.28 5.07
N LYS A 121 -31.27 2.14 5.39
CA LYS A 121 -31.37 1.49 6.69
C LYS A 121 -30.01 0.92 7.10
N PRO A 122 -29.23 1.65 7.93
CA PRO A 122 -27.87 1.24 8.32
C PRO A 122 -27.77 -0.12 9.04
N ASP A 123 -28.85 -0.58 9.66
CA ASP A 123 -28.95 -1.86 10.35
C ASP A 123 -29.56 -2.99 9.49
N ALA A 124 -29.84 -2.74 8.21
CA ALA A 124 -30.39 -3.75 7.30
C ALA A 124 -29.53 -5.03 7.26
N GLU A 125 -30.18 -6.12 6.87
CA GLU A 125 -29.50 -7.39 6.66
C GLU A 125 -28.51 -7.24 5.49
N TRP A 126 -27.28 -7.70 5.71
CA TRP A 126 -26.20 -7.63 4.73
C TRP A 126 -25.34 -8.90 4.81
N PRO A 127 -25.81 -10.02 4.25
CA PRO A 127 -25.20 -11.33 4.41
C PRO A 127 -24.05 -11.53 3.40
N HIS A 128 -23.19 -10.54 3.27
CA HIS A 128 -22.10 -10.52 2.30
C HIS A 128 -20.75 -10.45 3.02
N PRO A 129 -19.87 -11.45 2.81
CA PRO A 129 -18.50 -11.36 3.30
C PRO A 129 -17.71 -10.33 2.48
N ALA A 130 -16.71 -9.71 3.09
CA ALA A 130 -15.72 -8.90 2.40
C ALA A 130 -14.49 -9.76 2.07
N PHE A 131 -13.91 -9.54 0.89
CA PHE A 131 -12.73 -10.26 0.39
C PHE A 131 -11.55 -9.31 0.22
N ILE A 132 -10.38 -9.75 0.67
CA ILE A 132 -9.12 -9.03 0.46
C ILE A 132 -8.17 -9.98 -0.26
N HIS A 133 -7.66 -9.54 -1.41
CA HIS A 133 -6.65 -10.27 -2.16
C HIS A 133 -5.31 -9.55 -2.06
N ALA A 134 -4.26 -10.29 -1.67
CA ALA A 134 -2.90 -9.78 -1.64
C ALA A 134 -1.99 -10.69 -2.47
N ASN A 135 -1.25 -10.11 -3.42
CA ASN A 135 -0.25 -10.86 -4.18
C ASN A 135 0.94 -11.23 -3.29
N LYS A 136 1.51 -12.42 -3.48
CA LYS A 136 2.62 -12.98 -2.66
C LYS A 136 3.93 -12.16 -2.66
N THR A 137 4.01 -11.03 -3.34
CA THR A 137 5.31 -10.41 -3.71
C THR A 137 5.88 -9.40 -2.70
N THR A 138 5.27 -9.18 -1.54
CA THR A 138 5.83 -8.21 -0.56
C THR A 138 5.89 -8.70 0.88
N ALA A 139 5.78 -10.01 1.10
CA ALA A 139 6.09 -10.63 2.38
C ALA A 139 7.53 -11.17 2.37
N TRP A 140 8.42 -10.45 3.06
CA TRP A 140 9.68 -10.98 3.61
C TRP A 140 10.83 -11.32 2.65
N SER A 141 11.65 -10.32 2.32
CA SER A 141 13.09 -10.54 2.07
C SER A 141 13.89 -9.94 3.23
N ARG A 142 13.81 -10.56 4.42
CA ARG A 142 14.84 -10.38 5.45
C ARG A 142 15.93 -11.42 5.19
N THR A 143 16.94 -11.04 4.42
CA THR A 143 18.25 -11.71 4.49
C THR A 143 19.19 -10.75 5.18
N ASN A 144 19.26 -10.87 6.51
CA ASN A 144 20.42 -10.40 7.24
C ASN A 144 21.55 -11.41 6.99
N THR A 145 22.31 -11.22 5.93
CA THR A 145 23.68 -11.74 5.84
C THR A 145 24.54 -10.55 5.44
N ALA A 146 25.17 -9.94 6.44
CA ALA A 146 26.37 -9.17 6.22
C ALA A 146 27.42 -10.13 5.64
N THR A 147 27.53 -10.17 4.32
CA THR A 147 28.71 -10.72 3.66
C THR A 147 29.73 -9.58 3.62
N PRO A 148 30.88 -9.67 4.31
CA PRO A 148 31.91 -8.65 4.15
C PRO A 148 32.39 -8.68 2.70
N SER A 149 32.29 -7.53 2.02
CA SER A 149 32.81 -7.37 0.65
C SER A 149 34.29 -7.75 0.61
N PRO A 150 34.73 -8.64 -0.31
CA PRO A 150 36.15 -8.86 -0.50
C PRO A 150 36.77 -7.59 -1.10
N THR A 151 37.79 -7.09 -0.41
CA THR A 151 38.68 -6.00 -0.80
C THR A 151 39.11 -6.12 -2.26
N THR A 152 38.91 -5.03 -3.00
CA THR A 152 39.35 -4.81 -4.37
C THR A 152 40.85 -5.01 -4.51
N ALA A 153 41.29 -5.95 -5.35
CA ALA A 153 42.63 -5.96 -5.95
C ALA A 153 42.51 -5.67 -7.46
N PRO A 154 43.44 -4.90 -8.06
CA PRO A 154 43.22 -4.21 -9.33
C PRO A 154 43.31 -5.12 -10.56
N LYS A 155 42.51 -4.79 -11.58
CA LYS A 155 42.54 -5.39 -12.92
C LYS A 155 43.85 -5.06 -13.64
N ASN A 156 44.54 -6.07 -14.14
CA ASN A 156 45.63 -5.96 -15.10
C ASN A 156 45.08 -6.06 -16.53
N SER A 157 45.26 -5.02 -17.34
CA SER A 157 45.12 -5.07 -18.80
C SER A 157 46.51 -5.15 -19.44
N SER A 158 46.68 -6.10 -20.35
CA SER A 158 47.90 -6.44 -21.07
C SER A 158 48.25 -5.45 -22.19
N THR A 159 49.50 -4.97 -22.24
CA THR A 159 50.20 -4.65 -23.51
C THR A 159 51.74 -4.67 -23.37
N SER A 160 52.40 -5.41 -24.27
CA SER A 160 53.78 -5.31 -24.80
C SER A 160 55.03 -5.45 -23.89
N THR A 161 55.85 -6.46 -24.24
CA THR A 161 57.29 -6.73 -23.98
C THR A 161 58.24 -5.56 -24.36
N PRO A 162 59.57 -5.48 -23.98
CA PRO A 162 60.53 -6.60 -23.88
C PRO A 162 61.61 -6.60 -22.75
N THR A 163 62.17 -7.80 -22.54
CA THR A 163 63.57 -8.15 -22.12
C THR A 163 64.19 -7.60 -20.83
N ARG A 164 64.54 -8.49 -19.88
CA ARG A 164 65.93 -8.76 -19.43
C ARG A 164 66.02 -10.04 -18.58
N THR A 165 67.22 -10.60 -18.57
CA THR A 165 67.68 -11.98 -18.27
C THR A 165 67.99 -12.30 -16.80
N SER A 166 68.37 -13.57 -16.58
CA SER A 166 68.95 -14.27 -15.40
C SER A 166 67.90 -14.86 -14.44
N GLY A 167 67.73 -16.18 -14.32
CA GLY A 167 68.66 -17.18 -13.74
C GLY A 167 68.13 -17.49 -12.33
N THR A 168 67.68 -18.70 -11.97
CA THR A 168 68.56 -19.83 -11.57
C THR A 168 67.67 -21.02 -11.10
N THR A 169 67.90 -22.20 -11.71
CA THR A 169 67.75 -23.62 -11.27
C THR A 169 66.68 -24.12 -10.26
N SER A 170 65.80 -25.00 -10.79
CA SER A 170 65.51 -26.44 -10.44
C SER A 170 65.77 -27.05 -9.04
N PRO A 171 65.21 -28.24 -8.67
CA PRO A 171 64.06 -29.02 -9.20
C PRO A 171 63.08 -29.58 -8.10
N PRO A 172 62.02 -30.34 -8.48
CA PRO A 172 60.99 -30.89 -7.58
C PRO A 172 60.99 -32.44 -7.49
N ILE A 173 60.76 -33.08 -6.33
CA ILE A 173 60.44 -34.53 -6.23
C ILE A 173 59.83 -34.87 -4.82
N PRO A 174 59.24 -36.06 -4.52
CA PRO A 174 57.95 -36.71 -4.91
C PRO A 174 56.98 -36.99 -3.71
N PRO A 175 55.78 -37.56 -3.95
CA PRO A 175 54.80 -37.93 -2.93
C PRO A 175 55.12 -39.20 -2.12
N THR A 176 54.54 -39.25 -0.91
CA THR A 176 54.57 -40.35 0.07
C THR A 176 53.61 -41.51 -0.27
N PRO A 177 53.98 -42.78 0.04
CA PRO A 177 53.06 -43.92 0.11
C PRO A 177 52.71 -44.33 1.56
N PRO A 178 51.70 -45.22 1.75
CA PRO A 178 50.89 -45.29 2.98
C PRO A 178 51.34 -46.38 3.96
N GLY A 179 50.98 -46.18 5.23
CA GLY A 179 51.06 -47.15 6.34
C GLY A 179 50.30 -46.64 7.55
#